data_AF-R9HK03-F1
#
_entry.id   AF-R9HK03-F1
#
_cell.length_a   1.000
_cell.length_b   1.000
_cell.length_c   1.000
_cell.angle_alpha   90.00
_cell.angle_beta   90.00
_cell.angle_gamma   90.00
#
_symmetry.space_group_name_H-M   'P 1'
#
loop_
_entity.id
_entity.type
_entity.pdbx_description
1 polymer ?
#
loop_
_entity_poly.entity_id
_entity_poly.type
_entity_poly.pdbx_seq_one_letter_code
_entity_poly.pdbx_strand_id
1 'polypeptide(L)'
;MSLKEHCAIVLINLFAIIWWGLVWQSDVVNGGKSIVYFVGLYLTGNLLRRLNDFNMNLPYLATLKENFTAYILIVFIILVGTFLVPVSFSRAYRGVFFAYQGPGLILQCVVLILLFSKIKIKKKWINFLASSSFFIYLFHENQYTSMIYHHYVREIYTCFNGLQVPVLFLLLCMSICVISIALDKIVRIPLQNILESKCSNLIDRSLTFMWSLIDKRR
;
A
#
# COMPACT_ATOMS: atom_id res chain seq x y z
N MET A 1 -12.79 -15.68 15.48
CA MET A 1 -11.48 -16.10 14.95
C MET A 1 -10.41 -15.71 15.97
N SER A 2 -9.66 -16.70 16.46
CA SER A 2 -8.61 -16.52 17.46
C SER A 2 -7.43 -15.72 16.88
N LEU A 3 -6.69 -14.98 17.72
CA LEU A 3 -5.51 -14.22 17.30
C LEU A 3 -4.44 -15.12 16.65
N LYS A 4 -4.30 -16.35 17.16
CA LYS A 4 -3.35 -17.34 16.60
C LYS A 4 -3.68 -17.70 15.15
N GLU A 5 -4.97 -17.86 14.84
CA GLU A 5 -5.44 -18.14 13.48
C GLU A 5 -5.17 -16.94 12.56
N HIS A 6 -5.36 -15.70 13.06
CA HIS A 6 -5.05 -14.49 12.30
C HIS A 6 -3.55 -14.37 11.99
N CYS A 7 -2.69 -14.61 12.97
CA CYS A 7 -1.24 -14.63 12.77
C CYS A 7 -0.82 -15.68 11.74
N ALA A 8 -1.38 -16.89 11.83
CA ALA A 8 -1.07 -17.96 10.89
C ALA A 8 -1.47 -17.57 9.45
N ILE A 9 -2.65 -17.00 9.24
CA ILE A 9 -3.09 -16.55 7.91
C ILE A 9 -2.15 -15.47 7.36
N VAL A 10 -1.74 -14.49 8.17
CA VAL A 10 -0.82 -13.44 7.71
C VAL A 10 0.55 -14.02 7.39
N LEU A 11 1.10 -14.91 8.23
CA LEU A 11 2.39 -15.56 7.97
C LEU A 11 2.36 -16.39 6.68
N ILE A 12 1.29 -17.15 6.46
CA ILE A 12 1.09 -17.92 5.23
C ILE A 12 1.01 -16.99 4.02
N ASN A 13 0.26 -15.89 4.12
CA ASN A 13 0.17 -14.90 3.03
C ASN A 13 1.52 -14.23 2.74
N LEU A 14 2.26 -13.82 3.78
CA LEU A 14 3.60 -13.23 3.61
C LEU A 14 4.59 -14.22 3.02
N PHE A 15 4.55 -15.48 3.46
CA PHE A 15 5.36 -16.55 2.89
C PHE A 15 5.03 -16.75 1.41
N ALA A 16 3.74 -16.85 1.06
CA ALA A 16 3.31 -16.98 -0.34
C ALA A 16 3.77 -15.77 -1.19
N ILE A 17 3.63 -14.56 -0.67
CA ILE A 17 4.06 -13.31 -1.32
C ILE A 17 5.57 -13.32 -1.60
N ILE A 18 6.37 -13.67 -0.60
CA ILE A 18 7.83 -13.69 -0.74
C ILE A 18 8.27 -14.85 -1.65
N TRP A 19 7.67 -16.03 -1.50
CA TRP A 19 8.00 -17.21 -2.29
C TRP A 19 7.71 -17.01 -3.78
N TRP A 20 6.48 -16.62 -4.12
CA TRP A 20 6.08 -16.43 -5.51
C TRP A 20 6.69 -15.17 -6.13
N GLY A 21 6.92 -14.13 -5.33
CA GLY A 21 7.43 -12.85 -5.81
C GLY A 21 8.95 -12.75 -5.91
N LEU A 22 9.71 -13.30 -4.96
CA LEU A 22 11.18 -13.19 -4.91
C LEU A 22 11.88 -14.40 -5.54
N VAL A 23 11.40 -15.62 -5.26
CA VAL A 23 12.07 -16.87 -5.68
C VAL A 23 11.67 -17.25 -7.09
N TRP A 24 10.36 -17.21 -7.40
CA TRP A 24 9.86 -17.63 -8.71
C TRP A 24 9.91 -16.53 -9.78
N GLN A 25 10.08 -15.26 -9.38
CA GLN A 25 10.13 -14.08 -10.27
C GLN A 25 9.08 -14.12 -11.38
N SER A 26 7.87 -14.59 -11.05
CA SER A 26 6.82 -14.83 -12.03
C SER A 26 6.41 -13.51 -12.72
N ASP A 27 6.51 -13.49 -14.05
CA ASP A 27 6.03 -12.37 -14.91
C ASP A 27 4.54 -12.09 -14.74
N VAL A 28 3.78 -13.04 -14.17
CA VAL A 28 2.35 -12.89 -13.86
C VAL A 28 2.13 -11.73 -12.89
N VAL A 29 3.15 -11.32 -12.10
CA VAL A 29 3.03 -10.16 -11.20
C VAL A 29 4.30 -9.32 -11.16
N ASN A 30 4.49 -8.55 -12.23
CA ASN A 30 5.55 -7.57 -12.42
C ASN A 30 5.70 -6.63 -11.20
N GLY A 31 6.68 -6.91 -10.32
CA GLY A 31 7.00 -6.09 -9.15
C GLY A 31 5.95 -6.04 -8.03
N GLY A 32 4.99 -6.97 -7.99
CA GLY A 32 4.06 -7.11 -6.85
C GLY A 32 2.83 -6.19 -6.91
N LYS A 33 2.51 -5.65 -8.09
CA LYS A 33 1.40 -4.70 -8.30
C LYS A 33 0.01 -5.35 -8.41
N SER A 34 -0.14 -6.66 -8.11
CA SER A 34 -1.46 -7.31 -8.19
C SER A 34 -2.30 -7.10 -6.92
N ILE A 35 -3.61 -7.27 -7.08
CA ILE A 35 -4.60 -7.20 -5.99
C ILE A 35 -4.23 -8.14 -4.84
N VAL A 36 -3.67 -9.32 -5.13
CA VAL A 36 -3.31 -10.31 -4.12
C VAL A 36 -2.27 -9.75 -3.13
N TYR A 37 -1.27 -9.03 -3.64
CA TYR A 37 -0.25 -8.39 -2.78
C TYR A 37 -0.85 -7.25 -1.96
N PHE A 38 -1.77 -6.46 -2.52
CA PHE A 38 -2.49 -5.43 -1.76
C PHE A 38 -3.33 -6.02 -0.62
N VAL A 39 -4.01 -7.15 -0.87
CA VAL A 39 -4.75 -7.87 0.17
C VAL A 39 -3.80 -8.36 1.26
N GLY A 40 -2.66 -8.95 0.90
CA GLY A 40 -1.66 -9.41 1.88
C GLY A 40 -1.08 -8.27 2.73
N LEU A 41 -0.75 -7.14 2.11
CA LEU A 41 -0.29 -5.94 2.83
C LEU A 41 -1.38 -5.40 3.77
N TYR A 42 -2.63 -5.35 3.32
CA TYR A 42 -3.76 -4.93 4.14
C TYR A 42 -3.98 -5.84 5.35
N LEU A 43 -3.94 -7.17 5.14
CA LEU A 43 -4.06 -8.15 6.22
C LEU A 43 -2.91 -8.00 7.23
N THR A 44 -1.69 -7.75 6.75
CA THR A 44 -0.52 -7.49 7.59
C THR A 44 -0.71 -6.27 8.47
N GLY A 45 -1.13 -5.14 7.89
CA GLY A 45 -1.42 -3.92 8.65
C GLY A 45 -2.57 -4.09 9.67
N ASN A 46 -3.63 -4.81 9.29
CA ASN A 46 -4.75 -5.10 10.20
C ASN A 46 -4.33 -6.01 11.36
N LEU A 47 -3.44 -6.98 11.13
CA LEU A 47 -2.86 -7.78 12.20
C LEU A 47 -2.04 -6.92 13.17
N LEU A 48 -1.17 -6.04 12.65
CA LEU A 48 -0.39 -5.13 13.49
C LEU A 48 -1.28 -4.26 14.37
N ARG A 49 -2.38 -3.73 13.82
CA ARG A 49 -3.37 -2.97 14.61
C ARG A 49 -3.98 -3.82 15.72
N ARG A 50 -4.43 -5.04 15.41
CA ARG A 50 -5.01 -5.95 16.40
C ARG A 50 -4.02 -6.32 17.49
N LEU A 51 -2.77 -6.61 17.13
CA LEU A 51 -1.71 -6.91 18.09
C LEU A 51 -1.48 -5.74 19.06
N ASN A 52 -1.55 -4.50 18.57
CA ASN A 52 -1.49 -3.31 19.39
C ASN A 52 -2.70 -3.17 20.33
N ASP A 53 -3.91 -3.45 19.84
CA ASP A 53 -5.15 -3.39 20.64
C ASP A 53 -5.20 -4.46 21.74
N PHE A 54 -4.63 -5.66 21.48
CA PHE A 54 -4.56 -6.75 22.47
C PHE A 54 -3.50 -6.56 23.54
N ASN A 55 -2.79 -5.42 23.55
CA ASN A 55 -1.76 -5.06 24.53
C ASN A 55 -0.75 -6.20 24.79
N MET A 56 -0.50 -7.03 23.76
CA MET A 56 0.50 -8.06 23.87
C MET A 56 1.85 -7.37 23.95
N ASN A 57 2.59 -7.64 25.02
CA ASN A 57 3.98 -7.26 25.20
C ASN A 57 4.86 -7.93 24.12
N LEU A 58 4.68 -7.59 22.85
CA LEU A 58 5.76 -7.74 21.89
C LEU A 58 6.93 -6.88 22.40
N PRO A 59 8.19 -7.22 22.10
CA PRO A 59 9.38 -6.40 22.38
C PRO A 59 9.41 -5.08 21.56
N TYR A 60 8.25 -4.44 21.43
CA TYR A 60 7.80 -3.54 20.37
C TYR A 60 7.30 -2.19 20.94
N LEU A 61 7.45 -1.99 22.25
CA LEU A 61 7.41 -0.69 22.92
C LEU A 61 8.65 0.18 22.63
N ALA A 62 9.32 -0.06 21.50
CA ALA A 62 10.36 0.82 21.01
C ALA A 62 9.81 2.25 20.96
N THR A 63 10.43 3.19 21.67
CA THR A 63 9.91 4.57 21.74
C THR A 63 9.73 5.14 20.32
N LEU A 64 8.95 6.23 20.18
CA LEU A 64 8.81 6.91 18.88
C LEU A 64 10.19 7.19 18.24
N LYS A 65 11.18 7.53 19.09
CA LYS A 65 12.58 7.72 18.71
C LYS A 65 13.22 6.46 18.13
N GLU A 66 13.02 5.30 18.74
CA GLU A 66 13.58 4.03 18.25
C GLU A 66 12.95 3.60 16.93
N ASN A 67 11.62 3.70 16.79
CA ASN A 67 10.93 3.42 15.51
C ASN A 67 11.43 4.36 14.40
N PHE A 68 11.62 5.65 14.72
CA PHE A 68 12.15 6.62 13.78
C PHE A 68 13.61 6.31 13.41
N THR A 69 14.44 5.95 14.40
CA THR A 69 15.85 5.58 14.20
C THR A 69 15.96 4.32 13.34
N ALA A 70 15.15 3.30 13.60
CA ALA A 70 15.08 2.09 12.80
C ALA A 70 14.68 2.39 11.35
N TYR A 71 13.67 3.25 11.15
CA TYR A 71 13.27 3.66 9.80
C TYR A 71 14.41 4.35 9.05
N ILE A 72 15.06 5.35 9.67
CA ILE A 72 16.20 6.06 9.09
C ILE A 72 17.36 5.12 8.80
N LEU A 73 17.66 4.17 9.69
CA LEU A 73 18.70 3.18 9.51
C LEU A 73 18.40 2.28 8.29
N ILE A 74 17.17 1.79 8.16
CA ILE A 74 16.76 0.96 7.02
C ILE A 74 16.90 1.76 5.71
N VAL A 75 16.41 3.01 5.68
CA VAL A 75 16.54 3.88 4.51
C VAL A 75 18.02 4.13 4.18
N PHE A 76 18.86 4.37 5.19
CA PHE A 76 20.29 4.57 5.02
C PHE A 76 20.98 3.32 4.45
N ILE A 77 20.68 2.13 4.98
CA ILE A 77 21.19 0.86 4.45
C ILE A 77 20.80 0.69 2.99
N ILE A 78 19.57 1.04 2.62
CA ILE A 78 19.10 0.93 1.25
C ILE A 78 19.81 1.94 0.34
N LEU A 79 20.00 3.17 0.82
CA LEU A 79 20.73 4.20 0.08
C LEU A 79 22.18 3.74 -0.18
N VAL A 80 22.90 3.34 0.86
CA VAL A 80 24.28 2.86 0.75
C VAL A 80 24.35 1.62 -0.15
N GLY A 81 23.42 0.68 0.00
CA GLY A 81 23.34 -0.51 -0.84
C GLY A 81 23.09 -0.17 -2.32
N THR A 82 22.34 0.87 -2.66
CA THR A 82 22.17 1.27 -4.06
C THR A 82 23.46 1.71 -4.73
N PHE A 83 24.43 2.25 -3.99
CA PHE A 83 25.73 2.65 -4.51
C PHE A 83 26.78 1.53 -4.48
N LEU A 84 26.73 0.66 -3.46
CA LEU A 84 27.76 -0.37 -3.24
C LEU A 84 27.47 -1.71 -3.93
N VAL A 85 26.20 -2.04 -4.20
CA VAL A 85 25.84 -3.35 -4.75
C VAL A 85 26.28 -3.46 -6.22
N PRO A 86 27.07 -4.48 -6.59
CA PRO A 86 27.48 -4.69 -7.96
C PRO A 86 26.30 -4.88 -8.90
N VAL A 87 26.45 -4.46 -10.17
CA VAL A 87 25.40 -4.56 -11.20
C VAL A 87 24.87 -6.00 -11.34
N SER A 88 25.72 -7.01 -11.16
CA SER A 88 25.35 -8.44 -11.18
C SER A 88 24.30 -8.81 -10.13
N PHE A 89 24.32 -8.15 -8.96
CA PHE A 89 23.36 -8.36 -7.88
C PHE A 89 22.22 -7.33 -7.85
N SER A 90 22.24 -6.34 -8.75
CA SER A 90 21.25 -5.24 -8.76
C SER A 90 19.81 -5.73 -8.90
N ARG A 91 19.55 -6.82 -9.63
CA ARG A 91 18.20 -7.39 -9.77
C ARG A 91 17.69 -7.95 -8.45
N ALA A 92 18.50 -8.78 -7.77
CA ALA A 92 18.13 -9.36 -6.49
C ALA A 92 17.92 -8.27 -5.43
N TYR A 93 18.83 -7.30 -5.39
CA TYR A 93 18.75 -6.16 -4.49
C TYR A 93 17.46 -5.34 -4.70
N ARG A 94 17.11 -5.03 -5.95
CA ARG A 94 15.84 -4.37 -6.30
C ARG A 94 14.63 -5.22 -5.88
N GLY A 95 14.69 -6.54 -6.10
CA GLY A 95 13.63 -7.46 -5.68
C GLY A 95 13.40 -7.49 -4.17
N VAL A 96 14.45 -7.36 -3.36
CA VAL A 96 14.35 -7.38 -1.89
C VAL A 96 13.84 -6.06 -1.33
N PHE A 97 14.34 -4.93 -1.81
CA PHE A 97 14.14 -3.63 -1.17
C PHE A 97 13.16 -2.69 -1.88
N PHE A 98 12.87 -2.90 -3.17
CA PHE A 98 12.04 -1.99 -3.97
C PHE A 98 10.77 -2.63 -4.53
N ALA A 99 10.70 -3.96 -4.59
CA ALA A 99 9.49 -4.65 -5.04
C ALA A 99 8.46 -4.76 -3.90
N TYR A 100 7.16 -4.72 -4.21
CA TYR A 100 6.08 -4.81 -3.19
C TYR A 100 6.05 -6.15 -2.45
N GLN A 101 6.54 -7.20 -3.11
CA GLN A 101 6.76 -8.53 -2.54
C GLN A 101 8.07 -8.66 -1.74
N GLY A 102 8.93 -7.66 -1.82
CA GLY A 102 10.28 -7.70 -1.26
C GLY A 102 10.22 -7.63 0.26
N PRO A 103 10.89 -8.56 0.99
CA PRO A 103 10.85 -8.56 2.45
C PRO A 103 11.42 -7.27 3.04
N GLY A 104 12.38 -6.64 2.36
CA GLY A 104 12.95 -5.36 2.78
C GLY A 104 11.98 -4.19 2.66
N LEU A 105 11.13 -4.17 1.62
CA LEU A 105 10.09 -3.14 1.49
C LEU A 105 8.95 -3.38 2.49
N ILE A 106 8.53 -4.64 2.67
CA ILE A 106 7.52 -5.01 3.67
C ILE A 106 7.99 -4.58 5.07
N LEU A 107 9.25 -4.84 5.42
CA LEU A 107 9.82 -4.41 6.70
C LEU A 107 9.78 -2.88 6.87
N GLN A 108 10.13 -2.10 5.84
CA GLN A 108 10.00 -0.64 5.87
C GLN A 108 8.56 -0.20 6.13
N CYS A 109 7.59 -0.79 5.43
CA CYS A 109 6.18 -0.48 5.60
C CYS A 109 5.71 -0.80 7.02
N VAL A 110 6.15 -1.94 7.58
CA VAL A 110 5.85 -2.33 8.96
C VAL A 110 6.39 -1.26 9.92
N VAL A 111 7.68 -0.92 9.87
CA VAL A 111 8.28 0.12 10.74
C VAL A 111 7.58 1.48 10.57
N LEU A 112 7.15 1.82 9.35
CA LEU A 112 6.43 3.07 9.07
C LEU A 112 5.02 3.09 9.69
N ILE A 113 4.24 2.01 9.54
CA ILE A 113 2.91 1.87 10.18
C ILE A 113 3.03 2.05 11.70
N LEU A 114 4.07 1.46 12.25
CA LEU A 114 4.45 1.46 13.64
C LEU A 114 4.94 2.82 14.17
N LEU A 115 5.55 3.62 13.31
CA LEU A 115 5.87 5.01 13.61
C LEU A 115 4.58 5.85 13.63
N PHE A 116 3.75 5.73 12.60
CA PHE A 116 2.51 6.52 12.49
C PHE A 116 1.44 6.12 13.51
N SER A 117 1.42 4.88 14.00
CA SER A 117 0.50 4.46 15.07
C SER A 117 0.70 5.25 16.37
N LYS A 118 1.92 5.77 16.59
CA LYS A 118 2.28 6.58 17.76
C LYS A 118 2.05 8.08 17.53
N ILE A 119 1.94 8.53 16.29
CA ILE A 119 1.71 9.93 15.93
C ILE A 119 0.20 10.19 15.83
N LYS A 120 -0.36 10.92 16.79
CA LYS A 120 -1.80 11.26 16.80
C LYS A 120 -2.06 12.61 16.13
N ILE A 121 -2.24 12.61 14.81
CA ILE A 121 -2.64 13.80 14.05
C ILE A 121 -4.17 13.99 14.15
N LYS A 122 -4.62 15.05 14.83
CA LYS A 122 -6.06 15.32 15.05
C LYS A 122 -6.69 16.28 14.03
N LYS A 123 -5.93 16.80 13.07
CA LYS A 123 -6.43 17.82 12.13
C LYS A 123 -7.29 17.17 11.04
N LYS A 124 -8.55 17.59 10.94
CA LYS A 124 -9.54 17.05 9.98
C LYS A 124 -9.05 17.12 8.52
N TRP A 125 -8.43 18.23 8.12
CA TRP A 125 -7.95 18.41 6.74
C TRP A 125 -6.82 17.45 6.36
N ILE A 126 -5.92 17.12 7.30
CA ILE A 126 -4.84 16.15 7.07
C ILE A 126 -5.44 14.75 6.86
N ASN A 127 -6.38 14.36 7.73
CA ASN A 127 -7.05 13.06 7.60
C ASN A 127 -7.90 12.98 6.31
N PHE A 128 -8.51 14.10 5.92
CA PHE A 128 -9.22 14.21 4.64
C PHE A 128 -8.28 13.95 3.46
N LEU A 129 -7.12 14.61 3.39
CA LEU A 129 -6.14 14.38 2.33
C LEU A 129 -5.56 12.96 2.37
N ALA A 130 -5.18 12.49 3.57
CA ALA A 130 -4.59 11.17 3.77
C ALA A 130 -5.53 10.04 3.33
N SER A 131 -6.85 10.20 3.49
CA SER A 131 -7.84 9.21 3.06
C SER A 131 -7.85 8.97 1.54
N SER A 132 -7.36 9.91 0.74
CA SER A 132 -7.25 9.77 -0.73
C SER A 132 -5.91 9.22 -1.20
N SER A 133 -4.91 9.05 -0.31
CA SER A 133 -3.55 8.61 -0.67
C SER A 133 -3.52 7.33 -1.51
N PHE A 134 -4.35 6.34 -1.15
CA PHE A 134 -4.44 5.09 -1.90
C PHE A 134 -5.03 5.27 -3.30
N PHE A 135 -6.02 6.15 -3.46
CA PHE A 135 -6.58 6.45 -4.77
C PHE A 135 -5.58 7.21 -5.65
N ILE A 136 -4.84 8.18 -5.08
CA ILE A 136 -3.77 8.87 -5.79
C ILE A 136 -2.77 7.87 -6.35
N TYR A 137 -2.36 6.88 -5.54
CA TYR A 137 -1.47 5.81 -5.98
C TYR A 137 -2.07 4.99 -7.13
N LEU A 138 -3.30 4.48 -6.97
CA LEU A 138 -3.94 3.67 -8.01
C LEU A 138 -4.17 4.43 -9.31
N PHE A 139 -4.55 5.71 -9.19
CA PHE A 139 -4.73 6.57 -10.34
C PHE A 139 -3.39 6.80 -11.02
N HIS A 140 -2.33 7.14 -10.30
CA HIS A 140 -1.00 7.36 -10.85
C HIS A 140 -0.40 6.14 -11.55
N GLU A 141 -0.56 4.95 -10.95
CA GLU A 141 -0.05 3.68 -11.49
C GLU A 141 -0.92 3.10 -12.62
N ASN A 142 -2.05 3.74 -12.94
CA ASN A 142 -2.87 3.31 -14.06
C ASN A 142 -2.10 3.51 -15.38
N GLN A 143 -1.99 2.45 -16.17
CA GLN A 143 -1.20 2.42 -17.41
C GLN A 143 -1.51 3.59 -18.35
N TYR A 144 -2.78 3.97 -18.51
CA TYR A 144 -3.18 5.06 -19.39
C TYR A 144 -2.75 6.42 -18.85
N THR A 145 -2.93 6.65 -17.55
CA THR A 145 -2.52 7.92 -16.91
C THR A 145 -0.99 8.04 -16.86
N SER A 146 -0.29 6.95 -16.60
CA SER A 146 1.17 6.91 -16.54
C SER A 146 1.79 7.33 -17.87
N MET A 147 1.21 6.91 -19.00
CA MET A 147 1.66 7.34 -20.33
C MET A 147 1.53 8.85 -20.51
N ILE A 148 0.42 9.44 -20.05
CA ILE A 148 0.20 10.89 -20.10
C ILE A 148 1.23 11.63 -19.24
N TYR A 149 1.51 11.13 -18.04
CA TYR A 149 2.52 11.73 -17.16
C TYR A 149 3.92 11.66 -17.75
N HIS A 150 4.31 10.50 -18.32
CA HIS A 150 5.61 10.37 -18.98
C HIS A 150 5.77 11.33 -20.16
N HIS A 151 4.69 11.58 -20.91
CA HIS A 151 4.68 12.57 -21.98
C HIS A 151 4.99 13.97 -21.44
N TYR A 152 4.25 14.46 -20.43
CA TYR A 152 4.49 15.79 -19.86
C TYR A 152 5.84 15.92 -19.17
N VAL A 153 6.30 14.89 -18.45
CA VAL A 153 7.64 14.91 -17.83
C VAL A 153 8.73 15.01 -18.91
N ARG A 154 8.56 14.29 -20.03
CA ARG A 154 9.47 14.39 -21.16
C ARG A 154 9.48 15.79 -21.76
N GLU A 155 8.31 16.40 -21.97
CA GLU A 155 8.22 17.78 -22.47
C GLU A 155 8.89 18.78 -21.54
N ILE A 156 8.69 18.66 -20.23
CA ILE A 156 9.35 19.52 -19.23
C ILE A 156 10.87 19.40 -19.36
N TYR A 157 11.39 18.17 -19.51
CA TYR A 157 12.81 17.93 -19.60
C TYR A 157 13.42 18.38 -20.93
N THR A 158 12.67 18.35 -22.03
CA THR A 158 13.17 18.76 -23.35
C THR A 158 13.06 20.26 -23.59
N CYS A 159 12.06 20.93 -23.01
CA CYS A 159 11.76 22.32 -23.30
C CYS A 159 12.31 23.32 -22.26
N PHE A 160 12.65 22.85 -21.05
CA PHE A 160 13.10 23.71 -19.95
C PHE A 160 14.44 23.24 -19.40
N ASN A 161 15.18 24.15 -18.75
CA ASN A 161 16.52 23.87 -18.22
C ASN A 161 16.71 24.44 -16.81
N GLY A 162 17.73 23.91 -16.11
CA GLY A 162 18.14 24.40 -14.80
C GLY A 162 17.03 24.28 -13.75
N LEU A 163 16.80 25.36 -12.98
CA LEU A 163 15.84 25.41 -11.88
C LEU A 163 14.36 25.35 -12.33
N GLN A 164 14.06 25.57 -13.60
CA GLN A 164 12.68 25.51 -14.10
C GLN A 164 12.15 24.08 -14.10
N VAL A 165 13.00 23.10 -14.42
CA VAL A 165 12.64 21.67 -14.46
C VAL A 165 12.09 21.17 -13.13
N PRO A 166 12.80 21.29 -11.98
CA PRO A 166 12.28 20.80 -10.70
C PRO A 166 11.03 21.56 -10.24
N VAL A 167 10.92 22.86 -10.53
CA VAL A 167 9.72 23.65 -10.18
C VAL A 167 8.50 23.19 -10.96
N LEU A 168 8.61 23.05 -12.28
CA LEU A 168 7.53 22.57 -13.14
C LEU A 168 7.15 21.13 -12.82
N PHE A 169 8.14 20.29 -12.52
CA PHE A 169 7.90 18.91 -12.09
C PHE A 169 7.11 18.88 -10.77
N LEU A 170 7.48 19.70 -9.78
CA LEU A 170 6.75 19.79 -8.52
C LEU A 170 5.32 20.30 -8.71
N LEU A 171 5.12 21.29 -9.58
CA LEU A 171 3.77 21.77 -9.95
C LEU A 171 2.94 20.68 -10.63
N LEU A 172 3.54 19.88 -11.52
CA LEU A 172 2.88 18.72 -12.14
C LEU A 172 2.48 17.67 -11.09
N CYS A 173 3.37 17.34 -10.15
CA CYS A 173 3.02 16.40 -9.07
C CYS A 173 1.87 16.93 -8.21
N MET A 174 1.89 18.22 -7.85
CA MET A 174 0.82 18.84 -7.06
C MET A 174 -0.51 18.84 -7.81
N SER A 175 -0.51 19.13 -9.12
CA SER A 175 -1.73 19.12 -9.92
C SER A 175 -2.31 17.71 -10.03
N ILE A 176 -1.47 16.69 -10.24
CA ILE A 176 -1.89 15.28 -10.27
C ILE A 176 -2.51 14.88 -8.93
N CYS A 177 -1.89 15.25 -7.79
CA CYS A 177 -2.45 14.97 -6.47
C CYS A 177 -3.83 15.63 -6.28
N VAL A 178 -3.98 16.91 -6.63
CA VAL A 178 -5.26 17.63 -6.48
C VAL A 178 -6.34 17.01 -7.35
N ILE A 179 -6.05 16.72 -8.62
CA ILE A 179 -6.99 16.07 -9.55
C ILE A 179 -7.41 14.69 -9.02
N SER A 180 -6.44 13.90 -8.55
CA SER A 180 -6.70 12.57 -8.01
C SER A 180 -7.57 12.63 -6.74
N ILE A 181 -7.32 13.59 -5.84
CA ILE A 181 -8.15 13.80 -4.65
C ILE A 181 -9.57 14.21 -5.06
N ALA A 182 -9.71 15.12 -6.03
CA ALA A 182 -11.02 15.53 -6.52
C ALA A 182 -11.80 14.33 -7.10
N LEU A 183 -11.17 13.50 -7.92
CA LEU A 183 -11.77 12.28 -8.47
C LEU A 183 -12.16 11.26 -7.39
N ASP A 184 -11.31 11.05 -6.38
CA ASP A 184 -11.63 10.17 -5.24
C ASP A 184 -12.91 10.63 -4.52
N LYS A 185 -12.99 11.93 -4.20
CA LYS A 185 -14.09 12.49 -3.41
C LYS A 185 -15.39 12.67 -4.20
N ILE A 186 -15.29 13.07 -5.46
CA ILE A 186 -16.46 13.41 -6.28
C ILE A 186 -17.04 12.17 -6.97
N VAL A 187 -16.18 11.25 -7.42
CA VAL A 187 -16.63 10.13 -8.27
C VAL A 187 -16.59 8.82 -7.48
N ARG A 188 -15.43 8.46 -6.94
CA ARG A 188 -15.23 7.12 -6.40
C ARG A 188 -16.03 6.86 -5.13
N ILE A 189 -15.97 7.75 -4.14
CA ILE A 189 -16.68 7.55 -2.85
C ILE A 189 -18.21 7.43 -3.07
N PRO A 190 -18.88 8.33 -3.82
CA PRO A 190 -20.31 8.20 -4.08
C PRO A 190 -20.66 6.91 -4.82
N LEU A 191 -19.87 6.55 -5.85
CA LEU A 191 -20.10 5.32 -6.61
C LEU A 191 -19.95 4.07 -5.74
N GLN A 192 -18.94 4.04 -4.87
CA GLN A 192 -18.71 2.95 -3.93
C GLN A 192 -19.91 2.78 -2.98
N ASN A 193 -20.44 3.86 -2.42
CA ASN A 193 -21.61 3.80 -1.53
C ASN A 193 -22.85 3.23 -2.25
N ILE A 194 -23.05 3.61 -3.53
CA ILE A 194 -24.14 3.07 -4.35
C ILE A 194 -23.96 1.57 -4.61
N LEU A 195 -22.73 1.13 -4.91
CA LEU A 195 -22.43 -0.28 -5.16
C LEU A 195 -22.58 -1.12 -3.88
N GLU A 196 -22.04 -0.65 -2.76
CA GLU A 196 -22.11 -1.34 -1.47
C GLU A 196 -23.56 -1.54 -1.03
N SER A 197 -24.41 -0.51 -1.12
CA SER A 197 -25.84 -0.62 -0.80
C SER A 197 -26.59 -1.59 -1.71
N LYS A 198 -26.24 -1.69 -3.00
CA LYS A 198 -26.83 -2.69 -3.90
C LYS A 198 -26.35 -4.11 -3.57
N CYS A 199 -25.05 -4.28 -3.34
CA CYS A 199 -24.47 -5.58 -3.01
C CYS A 199 -24.96 -6.12 -1.66
N SER A 200 -25.06 -5.29 -0.62
CA SER A 200 -25.57 -5.72 0.69
C SER A 200 -27.00 -6.24 0.57
N ASN A 201 -27.88 -5.52 -0.15
CA ASN A 201 -29.25 -5.93 -0.40
C ASN A 201 -29.36 -7.26 -1.16
N LEU A 202 -28.46 -7.51 -2.12
CA LEU A 202 -28.42 -8.77 -2.84
C LEU A 202 -27.96 -9.93 -1.95
N ILE A 203 -26.94 -9.70 -1.12
CA ILE A 203 -26.43 -10.70 -0.17
C ILE A 203 -27.51 -11.05 0.85
N ASP A 204 -28.17 -10.06 1.44
CA ASP A 204 -29.24 -10.28 2.43
C ASP A 204 -30.42 -11.07 1.83
N ARG A 205 -30.82 -10.76 0.59
CA ARG A 205 -31.84 -11.54 -0.13
C ARG A 205 -31.40 -12.98 -0.37
N SER A 206 -30.15 -13.20 -0.78
CA SER A 206 -29.62 -14.54 -1.02
C SER A 206 -29.53 -15.35 0.27
N LEU A 207 -29.12 -14.74 1.39
CA LEU A 207 -29.08 -15.37 2.71
C LEU A 207 -30.48 -15.74 3.18
N THR A 208 -31.45 -14.82 3.06
CA THR A 208 -32.85 -15.06 3.44
C THR A 208 -33.46 -16.20 2.62
N PHE A 209 -33.16 -16.25 1.31
CA PHE A 209 -33.57 -17.34 0.44
C PHE A 209 -32.95 -18.68 0.86
N MET A 210 -31.64 -18.73 1.13
CA MET A 210 -30.97 -19.93 1.62
C MET A 210 -31.55 -20.42 2.95
N TRP A 211 -31.83 -19.51 3.90
CA TRP A 211 -32.47 -19.86 5.16
C TRP A 211 -33.87 -20.45 4.95
N SER A 212 -34.67 -19.89 4.03
CA SER A 212 -36.00 -20.44 3.70
C SER A 212 -35.97 -21.85 3.10
N LEU A 213 -34.89 -22.21 2.40
CA LEU A 213 -34.67 -23.55 1.84
C LEU A 213 -34.24 -24.56 2.91
N ILE A 214 -33.49 -24.12 3.91
CA ILE A 214 -33.06 -24.95 5.04
C ILE A 214 -34.26 -25.23 5.96
N ASP A 215 -35.09 -24.23 6.23
CA ASP A 215 -36.25 -24.37 7.11
C ASP A 215 -37.33 -25.28 6.53
N LYS A 216 -37.52 -25.27 5.20
CA LYS A 216 -38.41 -26.21 4.48
C LYS A 216 -37.92 -27.67 4.44
N ARG A 217 -36.68 -27.95 4.85
CA ARG A 217 -36.10 -29.32 4.90
C ARG A 217 -36.12 -29.94 6.30
N ARG A 218 -36.58 -29.21 7.32
CA ARG A 218 -36.90 -29.76 8.65
C ARG A 218 -38.40 -30.02 8.76
#